data_AF-A0A1T1B6Z2-F1
#
_entry.id   AF-A0A1T1B6Z2-F1
#
_cell.length_a   1.000
_cell.length_b   1.000
_cell.length_c   1.000
_cell.angle_alpha   90.00
_cell.angle_beta   90.00
_cell.angle_gamma   90.00
#
_symmetry.space_group_name_H-M   'P 1'
#
loop_
_entity.id
_entity.type
_entity.pdbx_description
1 polymer ?
#
loop_
_entity_poly.entity_id
_entity_poly.type
_entity_poly.pdbx_seq_one_letter_code
_entity_poly.pdbx_strand_id
1 'polypeptide(L)'
;MIDQGHVHTDISSILECMETGPYGQVFRWNDTKVNFWSQFMHDLGLVIRLPPERVVLSPTSSLLQELLPAQGGPVRPLLETWHRDYYAVFTRLGEVHEGLARALLRLEQQGHMTFTYASDAVGSVLLCGRRISHWTHAAAGGTHVDSL
;
A
#
# COMPACT_ATOMS: atom_id res chain seq x y z
N MET A 1 16.21 -8.12 7.49
CA MET A 1 16.58 -7.86 8.92
C MET A 1 15.40 -7.16 9.57
N ILE A 2 14.91 -7.66 10.71
CA ILE A 2 13.81 -7.02 11.45
C ILE A 2 14.45 -6.16 12.54
N ASP A 3 14.24 -4.84 12.49
CA ASP A 3 14.69 -3.91 13.53
C ASP A 3 13.48 -3.12 14.06
N GLN A 4 13.19 -3.23 15.36
CA GLN A 4 12.05 -2.56 16.00
C GLN A 4 10.69 -2.77 15.29
N GLY A 5 10.48 -3.96 14.71
CA GLY A 5 9.26 -4.28 13.95
C GLY A 5 9.27 -3.80 12.50
N HIS A 6 10.32 -3.12 12.06
CA HIS A 6 10.54 -2.74 10.68
C HIS A 6 11.25 -3.83 9.90
N VAL A 7 10.80 -4.10 8.67
CA VAL A 7 11.47 -5.07 7.78
C VAL A 7 12.22 -4.33 6.69
N HIS A 8 13.54 -4.48 6.69
CA HIS A 8 14.41 -3.98 5.62
C HIS A 8 14.55 -5.02 4.51
N THR A 9 14.25 -4.61 3.28
CA THR A 9 14.28 -5.43 2.06
C THR A 9 14.62 -4.57 0.84
N ASP A 10 14.63 -5.16 -0.35
CA ASP A 10 14.73 -4.48 -1.65
C ASP A 10 13.61 -4.92 -2.60
N ILE A 11 13.44 -4.19 -3.71
CA ILE A 11 12.36 -4.43 -4.67
C ILE A 11 12.46 -5.83 -5.30
N SER A 12 13.67 -6.30 -5.61
CA SER A 12 13.88 -7.63 -6.21
C SER A 12 13.48 -8.76 -5.26
N SER A 13 13.83 -8.65 -3.98
CA SER A 13 13.45 -9.60 -2.93
C SER A 13 11.93 -9.61 -2.69
N ILE A 14 11.29 -8.44 -2.76
CA ILE A 14 9.82 -8.35 -2.72
C ILE A 14 9.24 -9.08 -3.92
N LEU A 15 9.71 -8.79 -5.14
CA LEU A 15 9.19 -9.43 -6.35
C LEU A 15 9.29 -10.95 -6.28
N GLU A 16 10.47 -11.48 -5.93
CA GLU A 16 10.70 -12.93 -5.83
C GLU A 16 9.72 -13.58 -4.85
N CYS A 17 9.53 -12.98 -3.66
CA CYS A 17 8.59 -13.49 -2.68
C CYS A 17 7.13 -13.43 -3.18
N MET A 18 6.77 -12.38 -3.91
CA MET A 18 5.43 -12.21 -4.45
C MET A 18 5.13 -13.17 -5.59
N GLU A 19 6.13 -13.52 -6.42
CA GLU A 19 5.99 -14.51 -7.51
C GLU A 19 5.95 -15.94 -6.99
N THR A 20 6.73 -16.26 -5.96
CA THR A 20 6.89 -17.62 -5.41
C THR A 20 5.97 -17.93 -4.23
N GLY A 21 5.41 -16.89 -3.61
CA GLY A 21 4.56 -17.01 -2.43
C GLY A 21 3.17 -17.58 -2.73
N PRO A 22 2.39 -17.86 -1.67
CA PRO A 22 1.05 -18.49 -1.77
C PRO A 22 0.04 -17.67 -2.59
N TYR A 23 0.34 -16.39 -2.84
CA TYR A 23 -0.49 -15.46 -3.58
C TYR A 23 0.08 -15.07 -4.95
N GLY A 24 1.17 -15.70 -5.40
CA GLY A 24 1.80 -15.39 -6.70
C GLY A 24 0.90 -15.68 -7.91
N GLN A 25 -0.11 -16.54 -7.74
CA GLN A 25 -1.12 -16.80 -8.77
C GLN A 25 -2.28 -15.79 -8.77
N VAL A 26 -2.41 -14.97 -7.71
CA VAL A 26 -3.51 -13.98 -7.57
C VAL A 26 -3.27 -12.76 -8.46
N PHE A 27 -2.00 -12.42 -8.68
CA PHE A 27 -1.57 -11.33 -9.53
C PHE A 27 -0.30 -11.72 -10.27
N ARG A 28 -0.23 -11.39 -11.56
CA ARG A 28 1.05 -11.46 -12.28
C ARG A 28 1.94 -10.31 -11.81
N TRP A 29 2.80 -10.58 -10.85
CA TRP A 29 3.74 -9.62 -10.29
C TRP A 29 4.84 -9.28 -11.28
N ASN A 30 5.38 -8.07 -11.16
CA ASN A 30 6.55 -7.55 -11.87
C ASN A 30 7.04 -6.30 -11.14
N ASP A 31 8.21 -5.79 -11.54
CA ASP A 31 8.80 -4.60 -10.92
C ASP A 31 7.86 -3.39 -10.97
N THR A 32 7.10 -3.21 -12.05
CA THR A 32 6.15 -2.09 -12.17
C THR A 32 5.05 -2.17 -11.11
N LYS A 33 4.49 -3.36 -10.85
CA LYS A 33 3.48 -3.57 -9.81
C LYS A 33 4.07 -3.45 -8.41
N VAL A 34 5.26 -3.99 -8.18
CA VAL A 34 5.93 -3.87 -6.88
C VAL A 34 6.22 -2.41 -6.58
N ASN A 35 6.74 -1.64 -7.54
CA ASN A 35 6.94 -0.21 -7.40
C ASN A 35 5.63 0.56 -7.18
N PHE A 36 4.56 0.22 -7.91
CA PHE A 36 3.23 0.80 -7.72
C PHE A 36 2.75 0.60 -6.28
N TRP A 37 2.77 -0.64 -5.78
CA TRP A 37 2.32 -0.94 -4.43
C TRP A 37 3.25 -0.37 -3.36
N SER A 38 4.55 -0.34 -3.62
CA SER A 38 5.53 0.29 -2.72
C SER A 38 5.27 1.78 -2.56
N GLN A 39 5.02 2.48 -3.67
CA GLN A 39 4.64 3.89 -3.62
C GLN A 39 3.28 4.08 -2.95
N PHE A 40 2.30 3.23 -3.27
CA PHE A 40 0.97 3.29 -2.67
C PHE A 40 0.99 3.11 -1.16
N MET A 41 1.76 2.13 -0.67
CA MET A 41 1.90 1.86 0.76
C MET A 41 2.80 2.88 1.45
N HIS A 42 3.75 3.47 0.74
CA HIS A 42 4.56 4.57 1.26
C HIS A 42 3.70 5.76 1.60
N ASP A 43 2.80 6.07 0.69
CA ASP A 43 1.83 7.14 0.77
C ASP A 43 0.78 6.91 1.87
N LEU A 44 0.55 5.64 2.24
CA LEU A 44 -0.24 5.28 3.40
C LEU A 44 0.58 5.24 4.70
N GLY A 45 1.88 5.53 4.68
CA GLY A 45 2.76 5.48 5.86
C GLY A 45 3.17 4.08 6.30
N LEU A 46 2.93 3.05 5.46
CA LEU A 46 3.32 1.67 5.73
C LEU A 46 4.68 1.29 5.11
N VAL A 47 5.21 2.11 4.20
CA VAL A 47 6.51 1.87 3.57
C VAL A 47 7.36 3.13 3.69
N ILE A 48 8.65 2.96 3.98
CA ILE A 48 9.66 4.01 3.81
C ILE A 48 10.56 3.56 2.67
N ARG A 49 10.68 4.39 1.63
CA ARG A 49 11.58 4.14 0.50
C ARG A 49 12.93 4.78 0.80
N LEU A 50 13.99 3.98 0.79
CA LEU A 50 15.36 4.41 1.04
C LEU A 50 16.20 4.23 -0.24
N PRO A 51 16.85 5.29 -0.75
CA PRO A 51 17.74 5.15 -1.89
C PRO A 51 18.92 4.19 -1.63
N PRO A 52 19.44 3.49 -2.65
CA PRO A 52 18.96 3.50 -4.03
C PRO A 52 17.70 2.64 -4.26
N GLU A 53 17.52 1.52 -3.54
CA GLU A 53 16.43 0.55 -3.83
C GLU A 53 15.94 -0.22 -2.59
N ARG A 54 16.17 0.34 -1.39
CA ARG A 54 15.77 -0.29 -0.14
C ARG A 54 14.34 0.12 0.23
N VAL A 55 13.61 -0.83 0.78
CA VAL A 55 12.26 -0.64 1.28
C VAL A 55 12.25 -1.04 2.74
N VAL A 56 11.71 -0.17 3.59
CA VAL A 56 11.45 -0.48 4.99
C VAL A 56 9.95 -0.60 5.17
N LEU A 57 9.49 -1.75 5.64
CA LEU A 57 8.07 -1.98 5.91
C LEU A 57 7.77 -1.58 7.35
N SER A 58 6.83 -0.66 7.53
CA SER A 58 6.28 -0.26 8.82
C SER A 58 4.98 -1.02 9.11
N PRO A 59 4.87 -1.78 10.20
CA PRO A 59 3.64 -2.48 10.56
C PRO A 59 2.50 -1.53 10.96
N THR A 60 2.80 -0.24 11.14
CA THR A 60 1.85 0.75 11.62
C THR A 60 1.77 1.95 10.68
N SER A 61 0.55 2.44 10.51
CA SER A 61 0.23 3.68 9.80
C SER A 61 -0.79 4.44 10.65
N SER A 62 -0.46 5.65 11.10
CA SER A 62 -1.39 6.51 11.83
C SER A 62 -2.62 6.82 10.98
N LEU A 63 -2.40 7.13 9.70
CA LEU A 63 -3.45 7.41 8.71
C LEU A 63 -4.47 6.27 8.63
N LEU A 64 -4.00 5.01 8.54
CA LEU A 64 -4.91 3.87 8.50
C LEU A 64 -5.51 3.57 9.88
N GLN A 65 -4.75 3.72 10.97
CA GLN A 65 -5.24 3.45 12.32
C GLN A 65 -6.43 4.32 12.72
N GLU A 66 -6.47 5.58 12.28
CA GLU A 66 -7.59 6.51 12.53
C GLU A 66 -8.88 6.10 11.81
N LEU A 67 -8.76 5.37 10.69
CA LEU A 67 -9.88 5.03 9.80
C LEU A 67 -10.40 3.62 9.98
N LEU A 68 -9.58 2.76 10.58
CA LEU A 68 -9.97 1.42 10.91
C LEU A 68 -10.81 1.41 12.20
N PRO A 69 -11.88 0.60 12.26
CA PRO A 69 -12.66 0.45 13.49
C PRO A 69 -11.76 0.06 14.67
N ALA A 70 -12.10 0.53 15.89
CA ALA A 70 -11.34 0.22 17.11
C ALA A 70 -11.21 -1.30 17.39
N GLN A 71 -12.18 -2.10 16.94
CA GLN A 71 -12.13 -3.57 17.00
C GLN A 71 -11.30 -4.21 15.87
N GLY A 72 -10.49 -3.42 15.17
CA GLY A 72 -9.51 -3.86 14.19
C GLY A 72 -10.06 -4.23 12.81
N GLY A 73 -11.31 -4.69 12.71
CA GLY A 73 -11.84 -5.20 11.46
C GLY A 73 -10.97 -6.33 10.84
N PRO A 74 -11.37 -6.90 9.70
CA PRO A 74 -10.63 -8.01 9.09
C PRO A 74 -9.26 -7.61 8.49
N VAL A 75 -8.92 -6.31 8.46
CA VAL A 75 -7.67 -5.82 7.86
C VAL A 75 -6.54 -5.61 8.88
N ARG A 76 -6.84 -5.43 10.17
CA ARG A 76 -5.79 -5.29 11.19
C ARG A 76 -4.89 -6.53 11.29
N PRO A 77 -5.41 -7.78 11.29
CA PRO A 77 -4.54 -8.97 11.24
C PRO A 77 -3.67 -9.00 9.98
N LEU A 78 -4.18 -8.52 8.84
CA LEU A 78 -3.39 -8.45 7.60
C LEU A 78 -2.26 -7.42 7.72
N LEU A 79 -2.50 -6.27 8.36
CA LEU A 79 -1.47 -5.27 8.68
C LEU A 79 -0.42 -5.78 9.68
N GLU A 80 -0.71 -6.84 10.42
CA GLU A 80 0.28 -7.48 11.30
C GLU A 80 1.10 -8.54 10.57
N THR A 81 0.59 -9.13 9.49
CA THR A 81 1.27 -10.22 8.75
C THR A 81 1.87 -9.79 7.42
N TRP A 82 1.51 -8.61 6.89
CA TRP A 82 1.95 -8.18 5.57
C TRP A 82 3.46 -8.07 5.40
N HIS A 83 4.23 -7.91 6.47
CA HIS A 83 5.69 -7.89 6.36
C HIS A 83 6.30 -9.25 5.97
N ARG A 84 5.51 -10.34 6.02
CA ARG A 84 5.93 -11.69 5.59
C ARG A 84 5.57 -11.98 4.12
N ASP A 85 4.39 -11.52 3.72
CA ASP A 85 3.77 -11.81 2.42
C ASP A 85 3.60 -10.53 1.57
N TYR A 86 4.34 -9.48 1.92
CA TYR A 86 4.33 -8.13 1.36
C TYR A 86 2.92 -7.61 1.00
N TYR A 87 2.72 -7.16 -0.23
CA TYR A 87 1.45 -6.57 -0.67
C TYR A 87 0.38 -7.62 -0.96
N ALA A 88 0.75 -8.90 -1.04
CA ALA A 88 -0.14 -9.95 -1.53
C ALA A 88 -1.29 -10.22 -0.56
N VAL A 89 -1.07 -10.02 0.75
CA VAL A 89 -2.11 -10.17 1.78
C VAL A 89 -3.28 -9.20 1.58
N PHE A 90 -3.03 -8.07 0.94
CA PHE A 90 -4.06 -7.10 0.61
C PHE A 90 -4.73 -7.39 -0.72
N THR A 91 -4.36 -8.49 -1.39
CA THR A 91 -4.96 -8.90 -2.65
C THR A 91 -5.72 -10.21 -2.50
N ARG A 92 -6.94 -10.24 -3.03
CA ARG A 92 -7.77 -11.45 -3.07
C ARG A 92 -8.46 -11.49 -4.43
N LEU A 93 -8.27 -12.58 -5.17
CA LEU A 93 -8.87 -12.79 -6.50
C LEU A 93 -8.61 -11.62 -7.48
N GLY A 94 -7.41 -11.02 -7.43
CA GLY A 94 -7.05 -9.89 -8.29
C GLY A 94 -7.61 -8.53 -7.84
N GLU A 95 -8.21 -8.45 -6.65
CA GLU A 95 -8.79 -7.23 -6.09
C GLU A 95 -8.17 -6.87 -4.75
N VAL A 96 -8.26 -5.59 -4.37
CA VAL A 96 -7.88 -5.13 -3.03
C VAL A 96 -8.85 -5.74 -2.00
N HIS A 97 -8.30 -6.29 -0.92
CA HIS A 97 -9.05 -6.87 0.18
C HIS A 97 -10.09 -5.86 0.71
N GLU A 98 -11.33 -6.31 0.88
CA GLU A 98 -12.49 -5.45 1.19
C GLU A 98 -12.27 -4.54 2.41
N GLY A 99 -11.56 -5.02 3.43
CA GLY A 99 -11.21 -4.22 4.61
C GLY A 99 -10.31 -3.03 4.28
N LEU A 100 -9.27 -3.23 3.46
CA LEU A 100 -8.41 -2.15 2.99
C LEU A 100 -9.19 -1.26 2.01
N ALA A 101 -10.01 -1.86 1.14
CA ALA A 101 -10.79 -1.10 0.17
C ALA A 101 -11.73 -0.09 0.84
N ARG A 102 -12.42 -0.49 1.91
CA ARG A 102 -13.25 0.41 2.72
C ARG A 102 -12.46 1.54 3.37
N ALA A 103 -11.26 1.26 3.88
CA ALA A 103 -10.41 2.30 4.48
C ALA A 103 -9.96 3.33 3.44
N LEU A 104 -9.60 2.87 2.24
CA LEU A 104 -9.22 3.73 1.12
C LEU A 104 -10.40 4.60 0.64
N LEU A 105 -11.59 4.02 0.51
CA LEU A 105 -12.79 4.80 0.17
C LEU A 105 -13.12 5.86 1.23
N ARG A 106 -12.86 5.59 2.51
CA ARG A 106 -13.00 6.60 3.57
C ARG A 106 -11.98 7.73 3.43
N LEU A 107 -10.72 7.41 3.11
CA LEU A 107 -9.70 8.42 2.80
C LEU A 107 -10.13 9.33 1.66
N GLU A 108 -10.73 8.74 0.61
CA GLU A 108 -11.26 9.52 -0.52
C GLU A 108 -12.44 10.40 -0.11
N GLN A 109 -13.39 9.86 0.65
CA GLN A 109 -14.56 10.61 1.16
C GLN A 109 -14.18 11.76 2.09
N GLN A 110 -13.12 11.61 2.87
CA GLN A 110 -12.59 12.63 3.77
C GLN A 110 -11.64 13.62 3.08
N GLY A 111 -11.37 13.40 1.79
CA GLY A 111 -10.49 14.27 1.01
C GLY A 111 -9.00 14.08 1.29
N HIS A 112 -8.58 13.05 2.03
CA HIS A 112 -7.16 12.77 2.26
C HIS A 112 -6.46 12.25 0.99
N MET A 113 -7.19 11.50 0.16
CA MET A 113 -6.72 10.98 -1.12
C MET A 113 -7.75 11.22 -2.21
N THR A 114 -7.32 11.23 -3.46
CA THR A 114 -8.21 11.19 -4.63
C THR A 114 -7.70 10.12 -5.57
N PHE A 115 -8.58 9.21 -6.00
CA PHE A 115 -8.21 8.12 -6.89
C PHE A 115 -8.59 8.44 -8.34
N THR A 116 -7.66 8.22 -9.25
CA THR A 116 -7.93 8.28 -10.69
C THR A 116 -8.16 6.87 -11.22
N TYR A 117 -9.33 6.69 -11.83
CA TYR A 117 -9.81 5.41 -12.29
C TYR A 117 -9.60 5.26 -13.81
N ALA A 118 -8.38 4.92 -14.24
CA ALA A 118 -8.05 4.63 -15.65
C ALA A 118 -7.64 3.17 -15.85
N SER A 119 -8.02 2.58 -16.98
CA SER A 119 -8.16 1.13 -17.15
C SER A 119 -6.91 0.38 -17.65
N ASP A 120 -5.85 1.06 -18.06
CA ASP A 120 -4.78 0.48 -18.89
C ASP A 120 -3.35 0.59 -18.31
N ALA A 121 -3.17 1.18 -17.13
CA ALA A 121 -1.84 1.27 -16.53
C ALA A 121 -1.34 -0.10 -16.02
N VAL A 122 -0.08 -0.43 -16.37
CA VAL A 122 0.61 -1.66 -15.95
C VAL A 122 0.70 -1.74 -14.41
N GLY A 123 0.98 -0.62 -13.76
CA GLY A 123 0.86 -0.43 -12.32
C GLY A 123 -0.56 0.00 -11.98
N SER A 124 -1.46 -0.97 -11.79
CA SER A 124 -2.83 -0.70 -11.36
C SER A 124 -3.40 -1.83 -10.51
N VAL A 125 -4.39 -1.47 -9.69
CA VAL A 125 -5.10 -2.37 -8.78
C VAL A 125 -6.61 -2.18 -8.91
N LEU A 126 -7.38 -3.23 -8.65
CA LEU A 126 -8.84 -3.16 -8.60
C LEU A 126 -9.29 -2.81 -7.18
N LEU A 127 -9.88 -1.63 -7.00
CA LEU A 127 -10.53 -1.18 -5.79
C LEU A 127 -12.05 -1.19 -6.00
N CYS A 128 -12.77 -2.07 -5.30
CA CYS A 128 -14.24 -2.18 -5.41
C CYS A 128 -14.74 -2.25 -6.86
N GLY A 129 -14.12 -3.10 -7.69
CA GLY A 129 -14.46 -3.26 -9.10
C GLY A 129 -13.99 -2.16 -10.04
N ARG A 130 -13.30 -1.12 -9.54
CA ARG A 130 -12.74 -0.03 -10.37
C ARG A 130 -11.22 -0.09 -10.35
N ARG A 131 -10.60 0.04 -11.52
CA ARG A 131 -9.14 0.03 -11.64
C ARG A 131 -8.57 1.40 -11.29
N ILE A 132 -7.64 1.45 -10.35
CA ILE A 132 -6.90 2.65 -9.95
C ILE A 132 -5.50 2.56 -10.53
N SER A 133 -5.09 3.60 -11.24
CA SER A 133 -3.76 3.75 -11.83
C SER A 133 -2.94 4.88 -11.23
N HIS A 134 -3.61 5.89 -10.66
CA HIS A 134 -2.99 7.04 -10.04
C HIS A 134 -3.79 7.48 -8.82
N TRP A 135 -3.12 8.14 -7.89
CA TRP A 135 -3.76 8.81 -6.77
C TRP A 135 -3.00 10.10 -6.46
N THR A 136 -3.70 11.03 -5.83
CA THR A 136 -3.10 12.25 -5.27
C THR A 136 -3.48 12.36 -3.81
N HIS A 137 -2.57 12.86 -2.98
CA HIS A 137 -2.93 13.29 -1.63
C HIS A 137 -3.57 14.66 -1.69
N ALA A 138 -4.48 14.95 -0.77
CA ALA A 138 -4.69 16.35 -0.43
C ALA A 138 -3.34 16.91 0.01
N ALA A 139 -2.89 17.97 -0.66
CA ALA A 139 -1.82 18.78 -0.13
C ALA A 139 -2.17 19.09 1.32
N ALA A 140 -1.32 18.69 2.26
CA ALA A 140 -1.43 19.17 3.62
C ALA A 140 -1.56 20.69 3.52
N GLY A 141 -2.71 21.23 3.94
CA GLY A 141 -2.92 22.68 3.95
C GLY A 141 -1.68 23.34 4.57
N GLY A 142 -1.14 24.35 3.87
CA GLY A 142 0.20 24.93 4.05
C GLY A 142 0.71 24.97 5.49
N THR A 143 2.00 24.76 5.69
CA THR A 143 2.94 25.86 5.46
C THR A 143 4.04 25.51 4.47
N HIS A 144 3.96 26.13 3.29
CA HIS A 144 5.14 26.61 2.58
C HIS A 144 5.84 27.57 3.54
N VAL A 145 6.90 27.12 4.21
CA VAL A 145 7.87 28.03 4.81
C VAL A 145 8.88 28.31 3.71
N ASP A 146 8.54 29.27 2.85
CA ASP A 146 9.58 30.05 2.19
C ASP A 146 10.09 31.08 3.18
N SER A 147 11.43 31.27 3.16
CA SER A 147 12.22 32.30 3.87
C SER A 147 12.56 31.91 5.33
N LEU A 148 13.82 31.80 5.75
CA LEU A 148 15.08 32.45 5.33
C LEU A 148 16.27 31.48 5.44
#